data_AF-A0A7W8QKA1-F1
#
_entry.id   AF-A0A7W8QKA1-F1
#
_cell.length_a   1.000
_cell.length_b   1.000
_cell.length_c   1.000
_cell.angle_alpha   90.00
_cell.angle_beta   90.00
_cell.angle_gamma   90.00
#
_symmetry.space_group_name_H-M   'P 1'
#
loop_
_entity.id
_entity.type
_entity.pdbx_description
1 polymer ?
#
loop_
_entity_poly.entity_id
_entity_poly.type
_entity_poly.pdbx_seq_one_letter_code
_entity_poly.pdbx_strand_id
1 'polypeptide(L)'
;MRTITAVGTAVLATLAAAVPLGAAAADVPLRTEVVQREQGRGELLLVRQWTLGGTRYELRLGHDADIRFHPVRIPPALPSEPPRITGVDWAEDGVEIRFDSGHTVGVPADAYLGGR
;
A
#
# COMPACT_ATOMS: atom_id res chain seq x y z
N MET A 1 -2.49 3.13 31.97
CA MET A 1 -3.52 2.33 31.28
C MET A 1 -4.32 3.24 30.36
N ARG A 2 -4.21 3.07 29.05
CA ARG A 2 -5.16 3.63 28.07
C ARG A 2 -5.48 2.51 27.09
N THR A 3 -6.66 1.93 27.24
CA THR A 3 -7.19 0.85 26.42
C THR A 3 -7.74 1.49 25.15
N ILE A 4 -7.10 1.23 24.00
CA ILE A 4 -7.61 1.67 22.70
C ILE A 4 -8.22 0.43 22.04
N THR A 5 -9.55 0.36 22.09
CA THR A 5 -10.33 -0.70 21.45
C THR A 5 -10.39 -0.42 19.95
N ALA A 6 -9.50 -1.02 19.18
CA ALA A 6 -9.56 -1.01 17.72
C ALA A 6 -10.48 -2.14 17.23
N VAL A 7 -11.72 -1.80 16.90
CA VAL A 7 -12.62 -2.68 16.13
C VAL A 7 -12.39 -2.34 14.66
N GLY A 8 -11.34 -2.91 14.08
CA GLY A 8 -11.03 -2.78 12.65
C GLY A 8 -11.43 -4.06 11.91
N THR A 9 -12.28 -3.94 10.90
CA THR A 9 -12.61 -5.05 10.00
C THR A 9 -11.37 -5.43 9.21
N ALA A 10 -10.71 -6.53 9.58
CA ALA A 10 -9.57 -7.06 8.84
C ALA A 10 -10.07 -7.74 7.56
N VAL A 11 -9.77 -7.15 6.39
CA VAL A 11 -9.98 -7.82 5.10
C VAL A 11 -8.65 -8.45 4.69
N LEU A 12 -8.51 -9.76 4.90
CA LEU A 12 -7.42 -10.55 4.34
C LEU A 12 -7.67 -10.71 2.83
N ALA A 13 -7.02 -9.92 1.98
CA ALA A 13 -7.09 -10.07 0.53
C ALA A 13 -5.95 -10.98 0.03
N THR A 14 -6.27 -12.21 -0.35
CA THR A 14 -5.34 -13.12 -1.04
C THR A 14 -5.21 -12.69 -2.50
N LEU A 15 -4.09 -12.08 -2.89
CA LEU A 15 -3.85 -11.59 -4.25
C LEU A 15 -3.17 -12.66 -5.12
N ALA A 16 -3.95 -13.46 -5.83
CA ALA A 16 -3.47 -14.24 -6.98
C ALA A 16 -3.75 -13.43 -8.26
N ALA A 17 -2.74 -12.77 -8.81
CA ALA A 17 -2.90 -11.95 -10.02
C ALA A 17 -2.59 -12.76 -11.29
N ALA A 18 -3.61 -13.27 -11.96
CA ALA A 18 -3.53 -13.61 -13.39
C ALA A 18 -3.96 -12.37 -14.20
N VAL A 19 -3.01 -11.68 -14.85
CA VAL A 19 -3.28 -10.48 -15.67
C VAL A 19 -3.36 -10.89 -17.15
N PRO A 20 -4.50 -10.68 -17.86
CA PRO A 20 -4.57 -10.92 -19.29
C PRO A 20 -3.75 -9.88 -20.07
N LEU A 21 -3.03 -10.34 -21.11
CA LEU A 21 -2.02 -9.57 -21.88
C LEU A 21 -2.50 -8.26 -22.53
N GLY A 22 -3.82 -8.00 -22.62
CA GLY A 22 -4.37 -6.74 -23.14
C GLY A 22 -4.56 -5.61 -22.11
N ALA A 23 -4.69 -5.94 -20.82
CA ALA A 23 -4.83 -4.95 -19.74
C ALA A 23 -3.50 -4.27 -19.38
N ALA A 24 -2.38 -4.95 -19.67
CA ALA A 24 -1.05 -4.51 -19.26
C ALA A 24 -0.60 -3.16 -19.86
N ALA A 25 -1.04 -2.81 -21.08
CA ALA A 25 -0.67 -1.55 -21.72
C ALA A 25 -1.37 -0.33 -21.09
N ALA A 26 -2.62 -0.50 -20.64
CA ALA A 26 -3.37 0.56 -19.98
C ALA A 26 -2.86 0.84 -18.56
N ASP A 27 -2.22 -0.15 -17.93
CA ASP A 27 -1.66 -0.10 -16.57
C ASP A 27 -0.22 0.44 -16.51
N VAL A 28 0.38 0.81 -17.65
CA VAL A 28 1.75 1.35 -17.65
C VAL A 28 1.75 2.76 -17.04
N PRO A 29 2.55 3.02 -15.98
CA PRO A 29 2.63 4.35 -15.39
C PRO A 29 3.36 5.32 -16.33
N LEU A 30 2.66 6.37 -16.75
CA LEU A 30 3.21 7.49 -17.53
C LEU A 30 3.89 8.51 -16.63
N ARG A 31 3.34 8.70 -15.41
CA ARG A 31 3.89 9.58 -14.38
C ARG A 31 3.64 8.94 -13.01
N THR A 32 4.59 9.09 -12.11
CA THR A 32 4.48 8.70 -10.71
C THR A 32 4.74 9.92 -9.83
N GLU A 33 3.91 10.12 -8.82
CA GLU A 33 4.07 11.16 -7.79
C GLU A 33 3.95 10.52 -6.41
N VAL A 34 4.84 10.89 -5.48
CA VAL A 34 4.71 10.51 -4.08
C VAL A 34 3.67 11.42 -3.42
N VAL A 35 2.58 10.85 -2.95
CA VAL A 35 1.47 11.55 -2.29
C VAL A 35 1.73 11.67 -0.79
N GLN A 36 2.22 10.59 -0.18
CA GLN A 36 2.54 10.54 1.24
C GLN A 36 3.73 9.63 1.47
N ARG A 37 4.57 10.01 2.43
CA ARG A 37 5.71 9.23 2.91
C ARG A 37 5.55 9.02 4.41
N GLU A 38 5.71 7.79 4.84
CA GLU A 38 5.76 7.41 6.25
C GLU A 38 7.08 6.69 6.53
N GLN A 39 7.72 7.08 7.63
CA GLN A 39 9.01 6.52 8.06
C GLN A 39 8.88 5.86 9.43
N GLY A 40 9.59 4.75 9.61
CA GLY A 40 9.63 3.99 10.86
C GLY A 40 10.81 3.02 10.86
N ARG A 41 10.54 1.74 11.09
CA ARG A 41 11.55 0.66 10.90
C ARG A 41 11.91 0.44 9.43
N GLY A 42 11.01 0.82 8.53
CA GLY A 42 11.24 0.92 7.10
C GLY A 42 10.59 2.17 6.55
N GLU A 43 10.48 2.23 5.24
CA GLU A 43 9.83 3.29 4.50
C GLU A 43 8.60 2.79 3.78
N LEU A 44 7.53 3.59 3.86
CA LEU A 44 6.29 3.40 3.14
C LEU A 44 6.00 4.64 2.31
N LEU A 45 5.82 4.46 1.00
CA LEU A 45 5.37 5.51 0.09
C LEU A 45 3.99 5.16 -0.43
N LEU A 46 3.08 6.11 -0.33
CA LEU A 46 1.88 6.13 -1.15
C LEU A 46 2.20 6.91 -2.42
N VAL A 47 2.10 6.25 -3.58
CA VAL A 47 2.30 6.89 -4.88
C VAL A 47 1.01 6.94 -5.67
N ARG A 48 0.82 8.06 -6.36
CA ARG A 48 -0.17 8.22 -7.43
C ARG A 48 0.51 7.97 -8.75
N GLN A 49 -0.09 7.10 -9.56
CA GLN A 49 0.33 6.79 -10.90
C GLN A 49 -0.74 7.22 -11.89
N TRP A 50 -0.34 7.99 -12.89
CA TRP A 50 -1.19 8.27 -14.04
C TRP A 50 -0.86 7.27 -15.13
N THR A 51 -1.88 6.54 -15.57
CA THR A 51 -1.80 5.54 -16.61
C THR A 51 -2.74 5.92 -17.75
N LEU A 52 -2.67 5.21 -18.88
CA LEU A 52 -3.65 5.40 -19.96
C LEU A 52 -5.07 4.97 -19.53
N GLY A 53 -5.18 4.06 -18.57
CA GLY A 53 -6.45 3.61 -17.99
C GLY A 53 -7.00 4.52 -16.89
N GLY A 54 -6.29 5.60 -16.50
CA GLY A 54 -6.69 6.53 -15.45
C GLY A 54 -5.69 6.66 -14.30
N THR A 55 -6.14 7.25 -13.19
CA THR A 55 -5.34 7.42 -11.97
C THR A 55 -5.39 6.15 -11.13
N ARG A 56 -4.23 5.73 -10.63
CA ARG A 56 -4.10 4.57 -9.74
C ARG A 56 -3.21 4.91 -8.56
N TYR A 57 -3.45 4.23 -7.44
CA TYR A 57 -2.60 4.34 -6.26
C TYR A 57 -1.90 3.02 -5.95
N GLU A 58 -0.66 3.13 -5.48
CA GLU A 58 0.19 2.01 -5.11
C GLU A 58 0.92 2.35 -3.81
N LEU A 59 1.07 1.37 -2.94
CA LEU A 59 1.94 1.44 -1.77
C LEU A 59 3.29 0.82 -2.13
N ARG A 60 4.37 1.47 -1.72
CA ARG A 60 5.73 0.97 -1.90
C ARG A 60 6.37 0.81 -0.53
N LEU A 61 6.74 -0.42 -0.20
CA LEU A 61 7.35 -0.77 1.07
C LEU A 61 8.80 -1.20 0.86
N GLY A 62 9.72 -0.66 1.66
CA GLY A 62 11.13 -1.07 1.62
C GLY A 62 12.00 -0.25 2.56
N HIS A 63 13.28 -0.59 2.68
CA HIS A 63 14.25 0.23 3.42
C HIS A 63 14.64 1.52 2.66
N ASP A 64 14.47 1.53 1.33
CA ASP A 64 14.69 2.67 0.44
C ASP A 64 13.63 2.59 -0.66
N ALA A 65 12.40 2.99 -0.30
CA ALA A 65 11.20 2.67 -1.08
C ALA A 65 11.11 3.48 -2.38
N ASP A 66 11.98 4.47 -2.59
CA ASP A 66 12.13 5.18 -3.85
C ASP A 66 12.89 4.34 -4.90
N ILE A 67 13.84 3.52 -4.45
CA ILE A 67 14.77 2.78 -5.33
C ILE A 67 14.47 1.28 -5.35
N ARG A 68 14.24 0.67 -4.18
CA ARG A 68 13.98 -0.77 -4.03
C ARG A 68 12.78 -0.98 -3.12
N PHE A 69 11.65 -1.31 -3.73
CA PHE A 69 10.38 -1.47 -3.03
C PHE A 69 9.64 -2.75 -3.42
N HIS A 70 8.80 -3.21 -2.50
CA HIS A 70 7.73 -4.14 -2.76
C HIS A 70 6.44 -3.35 -3.09
N PRO A 71 5.87 -3.50 -4.30
CA PRO A 71 4.63 -2.84 -4.67
C PRO A 71 3.43 -3.57 -4.08
N VAL A 72 2.60 -2.85 -3.34
CA VAL A 72 1.32 -3.34 -2.82
C VAL A 72 0.19 -2.55 -3.49
N ARG A 73 -0.68 -3.28 -4.21
CA ARG A 73 -1.80 -2.67 -4.90
C ARG A 73 -2.88 -2.29 -3.91
N ILE A 74 -3.31 -1.03 -3.98
CA ILE A 74 -4.44 -0.54 -3.21
C ILE A 74 -5.73 -1.05 -3.89
N PRO A 75 -6.62 -1.76 -3.17
CA PRO A 75 -7.88 -2.19 -3.74
C PRO A 75 -8.72 -0.99 -4.20
N PRO A 76 -9.41 -1.08 -5.35
CA PRO A 76 -10.25 0.01 -5.86
C PRO A 76 -11.48 0.31 -4.99
N ALA A 77 -11.76 -0.52 -3.97
CA ALA A 77 -12.84 -0.31 -3.02
C ALA A 77 -12.58 0.81 -1.99
N LEU A 78 -11.38 1.42 -1.97
CA LEU A 78 -11.03 2.48 -1.04
C LEU A 78 -11.65 3.83 -1.46
N PRO A 79 -12.55 4.42 -0.64
CA PRO A 79 -13.43 5.51 -1.07
C PRO A 79 -12.84 6.93 -0.97
N SER A 80 -11.60 7.10 -0.49
CA SER A 80 -10.92 8.42 -0.48
C SER A 80 -9.97 8.48 -1.66
N GLU A 81 -10.18 9.41 -2.60
CA GLU A 81 -9.26 9.68 -3.70
C GLU A 81 -8.64 11.08 -3.52
N PRO A 82 -7.33 11.22 -3.19
CA PRO A 82 -6.38 10.15 -2.91
C PRO A 82 -6.60 9.50 -1.53
N PRO A 83 -6.28 8.20 -1.37
CA PRO A 83 -6.39 7.54 -0.08
C PRO A 83 -5.38 8.18 0.88
N ARG A 84 -5.78 8.42 2.13
CA ARG A 84 -4.88 9.02 3.12
C ARG A 84 -4.48 7.99 4.16
N ILE A 85 -3.17 7.85 4.37
CA ILE A 85 -2.65 7.02 5.46
C ILE A 85 -2.76 7.81 6.75
N THR A 86 -3.34 7.18 7.78
CA THR A 86 -3.53 7.75 9.12
C THR A 86 -2.68 7.07 10.18
N GLY A 87 -2.14 5.89 9.88
CA GLY A 87 -1.22 5.20 10.77
C GLY A 87 -0.53 4.05 10.08
N VAL A 88 0.68 3.75 10.54
CA VAL A 88 1.48 2.62 10.10
C VAL A 88 2.05 1.96 11.36
N ASP A 89 1.72 0.69 11.56
CA ASP A 89 2.19 -0.10 12.68
C ASP A 89 3.14 -1.18 12.16
N TRP A 90 4.43 -1.04 12.50
CA TRP A 90 5.49 -1.96 12.11
C TRP A 90 5.66 -3.04 13.17
N ALA A 91 5.45 -4.30 12.82
CA ALA A 91 5.64 -5.48 13.66
C ALA A 91 6.69 -6.43 13.06
N GLU A 92 7.06 -7.47 13.81
CA GLU A 92 7.98 -8.51 13.31
C GLU A 92 7.32 -9.36 12.21
N ASP A 93 6.00 -9.59 12.31
CA ASP A 93 5.26 -10.39 11.33
C ASP A 93 4.89 -9.59 10.06
N GLY A 94 5.08 -8.27 10.06
CA GLY A 94 4.77 -7.41 8.91
C GLY A 94 4.39 -5.98 9.28
N VAL A 95 3.70 -5.31 8.36
CA VAL A 95 3.25 -3.92 8.48
C VAL A 95 1.74 -3.85 8.36
N GLU A 96 1.11 -3.14 9.28
CA GLU A 96 -0.29 -2.78 9.19
C GLU A 96 -0.44 -1.30 8.82
N ILE A 97 -1.19 -1.02 7.76
CA ILE A 97 -1.37 0.33 7.20
C ILE A 97 -2.85 0.70 7.33
N ARG A 98 -3.13 1.78 8.06
CA ARG A 98 -4.48 2.26 8.36
C ARG A 98 -4.81 3.48 7.52
N PHE A 99 -5.97 3.47 6.88
CA PHE A 99 -6.47 4.56 6.05
C PHE A 99 -7.55 5.38 6.74
N ASP A 100 -7.70 6.65 6.34
CA ASP A 100 -8.74 7.55 6.85
C ASP A 100 -10.16 7.04 6.58
N SER A 101 -10.32 6.26 5.51
CA SER A 101 -11.56 5.56 5.17
C SER A 101 -11.96 4.45 6.15
N GLY A 102 -11.13 4.16 7.16
CA GLY A 102 -11.36 3.09 8.14
C GLY A 102 -10.88 1.70 7.70
N HIS A 103 -10.32 1.60 6.50
CA HIS A 103 -9.75 0.35 5.99
C HIS A 103 -8.31 0.14 6.47
N THR A 104 -7.92 -1.12 6.53
CA THR A 104 -6.58 -1.54 6.92
C THR A 104 -6.00 -2.48 5.87
N VAL A 105 -4.73 -2.29 5.51
CA VAL A 105 -3.96 -3.17 4.62
C VAL A 105 -2.81 -3.76 5.43
N GLY A 106 -2.80 -5.08 5.57
CA GLY A 106 -1.70 -5.83 6.17
C GLY A 106 -0.74 -6.35 5.10
N VAL A 107 0.56 -6.13 5.29
CA VAL A 107 1.63 -6.62 4.42
C VAL A 107 2.56 -7.50 5.24
N PRO A 108 2.65 -8.81 4.99
CA PRO A 108 3.51 -9.69 5.77
C PRO A 108 4.99 -9.37 5.55
N ALA A 109 5.82 -9.58 6.58
CA ALA A 109 7.25 -9.26 6.57
C ALA A 109 8.02 -9.96 5.43
N ASP A 110 7.65 -11.20 5.10
CA ASP A 110 8.27 -11.96 4.02
C ASP A 110 7.96 -11.41 2.62
N ALA A 111 6.99 -10.49 2.48
CA ALA A 111 6.65 -9.91 1.18
C ALA A 111 7.59 -8.78 0.76
N TYR A 112 8.25 -8.07 1.70
CA TYR A 112 9.11 -6.93 1.37
C TYR A 112 10.56 -7.13 1.80
N LEU A 113 11.48 -6.65 0.94
CA LEU A 113 12.92 -6.73 1.17
C LEU A 113 13.28 -5.86 2.39
N GLY A 114 13.74 -6.49 3.47
CA GLY A 114 14.10 -5.84 4.74
C GLY A 114 13.15 -6.12 5.90
N GLY A 115 12.15 -7.00 5.75
CA GLY A 115 11.27 -7.41 6.85
C GLY A 115 11.89 -8.35 7.90
N ARG A 116 13.22 -8.49 7.94
CA ARG A 116 13.95 -9.40 8.84
C ARG A 116 15.05 -8.66 9.56
#